data_AF-A0A4D9EW58-F1
#
_entry.id   AF-A0A4D9EW58-F1
#
_cell.length_a   1.000
_cell.length_b   1.000
_cell.length_c   1.000
_cell.angle_alpha   90.00
_cell.angle_beta   90.00
_cell.angle_gamma   90.00
#
_symmetry.space_group_name_H-M   'P 1'
#
loop_
_entity.id
_entity.type
_entity.pdbx_description
1 polymer ?
#
loop_
_entity_poly.entity_id
_entity_poly.type
_entity_poly.pdbx_seq_one_letter_code
_entity_poly.pdbx_strand_id
1 'polypeptide(L)'
;MILQTLKAITFTTMSSPSDIMGHGSKGISRAVPIQVNPRVSNVKSVYKTHVDVIRYCKTASKRLHGVDEETEQKIFTEERVEMLKELSRKPDIYERLSLALAPSIYEHEDIKKGILLQLFGGSRKDFSHTGRSNFHAEINILLCGDPRTSKSQLLQYVYNLVP
;
A
#
# COMPACT_ATOMS: atom_id res chain seq x y z
N MET A 1 2.27 -28.38 -19.77
CA MET A 1 1.28 -27.92 -18.76
C MET A 1 1.92 -27.63 -17.41
N ILE A 2 2.58 -28.59 -16.75
CA ILE A 2 3.12 -28.45 -15.38
C ILE A 2 3.98 -27.19 -15.17
N LEU A 3 4.86 -26.85 -16.12
CA LEU A 3 5.74 -25.67 -16.01
C LEU A 3 4.99 -24.33 -16.15
N GLN A 4 3.90 -24.29 -16.92
CA GLN A 4 3.04 -23.10 -17.04
C GLN A 4 2.19 -22.93 -15.78
N THR A 5 1.70 -24.02 -15.19
CA THR A 5 0.96 -23.98 -13.93
C THR A 5 1.86 -23.51 -12.79
N LEU A 6 3.10 -23.99 -12.70
CA LEU A 6 4.07 -23.53 -11.69
C LEU A 6 4.40 -22.04 -11.85
N LYS A 7 4.64 -21.55 -13.08
CA LYS A 7 4.86 -20.11 -13.33
C LYS A 7 3.66 -19.24 -12.96
N ALA A 8 2.44 -19.72 -13.25
CA ALA A 8 1.22 -19.01 -12.88
C ALA A 8 1.05 -18.95 -11.35
N ILE A 9 1.30 -20.04 -10.65
CA ILE A 9 1.24 -20.10 -9.18
C ILE A 9 2.26 -19.15 -8.55
N THR A 10 3.52 -19.16 -9.01
CA THR A 10 4.55 -18.23 -8.52
C THR A 10 4.19 -16.77 -8.78
N PHE A 11 3.59 -16.45 -9.93
CA PHE A 11 3.14 -15.09 -10.22
C PHE A 11 1.98 -14.65 -9.31
N THR A 12 0.98 -15.52 -9.10
CA THR A 12 -0.15 -15.24 -8.19
C THR A 12 0.29 -15.04 -6.75
N THR A 13 1.36 -15.71 -6.29
CA THR A 13 1.92 -15.48 -4.95
C THR A 13 2.73 -14.19 -4.82
N MET A 14 3.22 -13.62 -5.93
CA MET A 14 4.10 -12.44 -5.92
C MET A 14 3.37 -11.10 -6.11
N SER A 15 2.10 -11.10 -6.53
CA SER A 15 1.32 -9.89 -6.78
C SER A 15 -0.02 -9.92 -6.05
N SER A 16 -0.32 -8.90 -5.25
CA SER A 16 -1.68 -8.70 -4.75
C SER A 16 -2.58 -8.14 -5.88
N PRO A 17 -3.90 -8.41 -5.88
CA PRO A 17 -4.81 -7.94 -6.93
C PRO A 17 -4.81 -6.41 -7.13
N SER A 18 -4.37 -5.66 -6.13
CA SER A 18 -4.30 -4.20 -6.08
C SER A 18 -2.99 -3.59 -6.59
N ASP A 19 -1.96 -4.40 -6.89
CA ASP A 19 -0.63 -3.88 -7.20
C ASP A 19 -0.50 -3.37 -8.65
N ILE A 20 0.03 -2.15 -8.80
CA ILE A 20 0.28 -1.53 -10.10
C ILE A 20 1.66 -1.96 -10.63
N MET A 21 1.68 -2.52 -11.85
CA MET A 21 2.93 -2.82 -12.57
C MET A 21 3.69 -1.53 -12.90
N GLY A 22 4.94 -1.46 -12.47
CA GLY A 22 5.80 -0.32 -12.75
C GLY A 22 6.44 -0.33 -14.12
N HIS A 23 6.97 0.83 -14.53
CA HIS A 23 7.65 1.05 -15.80
C HIS A 23 8.86 0.12 -16.06
N GLY A 24 9.38 -0.54 -15.01
CA GLY A 24 10.45 -1.54 -15.11
C GLY A 24 9.98 -2.97 -15.40
N SER A 25 8.67 -3.20 -15.51
CA SER A 25 8.12 -4.52 -15.79
C SER A 25 8.41 -4.94 -17.23
N LYS A 26 9.03 -6.11 -17.41
CA LYS A 26 9.40 -6.65 -18.72
C LYS A 26 8.63 -7.93 -18.99
N GLY A 27 8.06 -8.05 -20.18
CA GLY A 27 7.40 -9.26 -20.65
C GLY A 27 7.55 -9.46 -22.15
N ILE A 28 7.27 -10.67 -22.61
CA ILE A 28 7.22 -11.03 -24.02
C ILE A 28 5.76 -11.07 -24.46
N SER A 29 5.39 -10.28 -25.46
CA SER A 29 4.07 -10.38 -26.08
C SER A 29 4.01 -11.63 -26.96
N ARG A 30 3.00 -12.47 -26.74
CA ARG A 30 2.74 -13.68 -27.52
C ARG A 30 1.33 -13.65 -28.09
N ALA A 31 1.20 -14.04 -29.36
CA ALA A 31 -0.07 -14.24 -30.04
C ALA A 31 -0.28 -15.73 -30.29
N VAL A 32 -1.42 -16.28 -29.88
CA VAL A 32 -1.77 -17.70 -30.07
C VAL A 32 -3.04 -17.82 -30.91
N PRO A 33 -3.02 -18.61 -32.00
CA PRO A 33 -4.20 -18.85 -32.82
C PRO A 33 -5.32 -19.52 -32.00
N ILE A 34 -6.56 -19.08 -32.20
CA ILE A 34 -7.73 -19.65 -31.51
C ILE A 34 -8.52 -20.51 -32.49
N GLN A 35 -8.73 -21.77 -32.15
CA GLN A 35 -9.60 -22.66 -32.95
C GLN A 35 -11.06 -22.18 -32.90
N VAL A 36 -11.74 -22.20 -34.05
CA VAL A 36 -13.17 -21.83 -34.15
C VAL A 36 -14.05 -22.85 -33.42
N ASN A 37 -13.71 -24.12 -33.57
CA ASN A 37 -14.36 -25.24 -32.91
C ASN A 37 -13.27 -26.26 -32.52
N PRO A 38 -13.19 -26.72 -31.25
CA PRO A 38 -12.14 -27.63 -30.77
C PRO A 38 -12.01 -28.95 -31.52
N ARG A 39 -13.04 -29.37 -32.27
CA ARG A 39 -13.06 -30.63 -33.03
C ARG A 39 -12.50 -30.51 -34.44
N VAL A 40 -12.23 -29.30 -34.92
CA VAL A 40 -11.77 -29.03 -36.28
C VAL A 40 -10.55 -28.11 -36.26
N SER A 41 -9.65 -28.27 -37.24
CA SER A 41 -8.40 -27.51 -37.31
C SER A 41 -8.56 -26.06 -37.81
N ASN A 42 -9.78 -25.60 -38.08
CA ASN A 42 -10.03 -24.25 -38.57
C ASN A 42 -9.83 -23.20 -37.45
N VAL A 43 -9.04 -22.16 -37.74
CA VAL A 43 -8.56 -21.14 -36.80
C VAL A 43 -9.16 -19.78 -37.15
N LYS A 44 -9.49 -18.98 -36.13
CA LYS A 44 -9.93 -17.59 -36.32
C LYS A 44 -8.80 -16.71 -36.85
N SER A 45 -9.13 -15.72 -37.68
CA SER A 45 -8.17 -14.69 -38.10
C SER A 45 -7.68 -13.82 -36.94
N VAL A 46 -8.44 -13.76 -35.84
CA VAL A 46 -8.10 -13.01 -34.63
C VAL A 46 -7.36 -13.91 -33.64
N TYR A 47 -6.15 -13.51 -33.26
CA TYR A 47 -5.28 -14.24 -32.33
C TYR A 47 -5.52 -13.79 -30.89
N LYS A 48 -5.39 -14.72 -29.93
CA LYS A 48 -5.35 -14.38 -28.51
C LYS A 48 -3.97 -13.86 -28.16
N THR A 49 -3.88 -12.60 -27.78
CA THR A 49 -2.63 -12.00 -27.29
C THR A 49 -2.55 -12.10 -25.77
N HIS A 50 -1.37 -12.45 -25.26
CA HIS A 50 -1.04 -12.41 -23.85
C HIS A 50 0.41 -11.98 -23.67
N VAL A 51 0.75 -11.42 -22.51
CA VAL A 51 2.11 -11.02 -22.19
C VAL A 51 2.66 -11.99 -21.15
N ASP A 52 3.72 -12.70 -21.52
CA ASP A 52 4.50 -13.51 -20.58
C ASP A 52 5.38 -12.56 -19.76
N VAL A 53 5.03 -12.34 -18.50
CA VAL A 53 5.83 -11.48 -17.60
C VAL A 53 7.13 -12.23 -17.23
N ILE A 54 8.28 -11.61 -17.52
CA ILE A 54 9.62 -12.13 -17.19
C ILE A 54 10.13 -11.47 -15.91
N ARG A 55 9.92 -10.16 -15.80
CA ARG A 55 10.35 -9.37 -14.65
C ARG A 55 9.20 -8.48 -14.23
N TYR A 56 8.77 -8.64 -12.99
CA TYR A 56 7.83 -7.76 -12.34
C TYR A 56 8.60 -6.70 -11.56
N CYS A 57 8.25 -5.43 -11.74
CA CYS A 57 8.79 -4.32 -10.96
C CYS A 57 7.62 -3.59 -10.31
N LYS A 58 7.50 -3.63 -8.99
CA LYS A 58 6.46 -2.91 -8.26
C LYS A 58 6.85 -1.44 -8.20
N THR A 59 5.98 -0.56 -8.67
CA THR A 59 6.18 0.87 -8.43
C THR A 59 5.85 1.15 -6.97
N ALA A 60 6.87 1.25 -6.11
CA ALA A 60 6.74 1.87 -4.81
C ALA A 60 6.71 3.38 -5.03
N SER A 61 5.54 3.95 -5.31
CA SER A 61 5.43 5.40 -5.41
C SER A 61 4.22 5.90 -4.64
N LYS A 62 4.54 6.77 -3.67
CA LYS A 62 3.67 7.68 -2.92
C LYS A 62 2.87 7.14 -1.74
N ARG A 63 2.81 5.83 -1.55
CA ARG A 63 2.13 5.23 -0.40
C ARG A 63 3.13 4.87 0.69
N LEU A 64 2.79 5.13 1.96
CA LEU A 64 3.60 4.66 3.09
C LEU A 64 3.80 3.15 2.98
N HIS A 65 4.83 2.63 3.63
CA HIS A 65 5.22 1.23 3.56
C HIS A 65 4.09 0.28 3.97
N GLY A 66 3.82 -0.75 3.15
CA GLY A 66 2.77 -1.74 3.43
C GLY A 66 3.17 -2.69 4.56
N VAL A 67 2.16 -3.18 5.29
CA VAL A 67 2.31 -4.06 6.47
C VAL A 67 2.69 -5.49 6.07
N ASP A 68 3.80 -5.66 5.36
CA ASP A 68 4.48 -6.95 5.24
C ASP A 68 5.62 -6.96 6.29
N GLU A 69 5.24 -7.23 7.55
CA GLU A 69 6.09 -7.15 8.74
C GLU A 69 7.44 -7.89 8.62
N GLU A 70 7.55 -8.87 7.71
CA GLU A 70 8.76 -9.68 7.52
C GLU A 70 9.82 -9.05 6.58
N THR A 71 9.48 -8.02 5.80
CA THR A 71 10.42 -7.41 4.83
C THR A 71 10.89 -5.99 5.25
N GLU A 72 10.21 -5.38 6.21
CA GLU A 72 10.27 -3.94 6.51
C GLU A 72 11.50 -3.48 7.32
N GLN A 73 12.13 -4.37 8.09
CA GLN A 73 13.35 -4.01 8.83
C GLN A 73 14.60 -3.89 7.92
N LYS A 74 14.51 -4.22 6.63
CA LYS A 74 15.68 -4.28 5.72
C LYS A 74 15.99 -3.00 4.93
N ILE A 75 15.31 -1.85 5.15
CA ILE A 75 15.50 -0.64 4.31
C ILE A 75 15.81 0.65 5.10
N PHE A 76 16.01 0.59 6.41
CA PHE A 76 16.52 1.75 7.15
C PHE A 76 18.05 1.70 7.21
N THR A 77 18.72 2.61 6.49
CA THR A 77 20.15 2.85 6.67
C THR A 77 20.42 3.38 8.08
N GLU A 78 21.59 3.11 8.64
CA GLU A 78 21.96 3.58 9.98
C GLU A 78 21.84 5.11 10.09
N GLU A 79 22.24 5.83 9.04
CA GLU A 79 22.08 7.28 8.91
C GLU A 79 20.61 7.74 9.03
N ARG A 80 19.66 6.98 8.46
CA ARG A 80 18.22 7.29 8.58
C ARG A 80 17.72 7.08 10.00
N VAL A 81 18.18 6.01 10.66
CA VAL A 81 17.82 5.72 12.05
C VAL A 81 18.33 6.84 12.96
N GLU A 82 19.55 7.32 12.74
CA GLU A 82 20.13 8.43 13.50
C GLU A 82 19.32 9.71 13.30
N MET A 83 19.00 10.09 12.06
CA MET A 83 18.13 11.23 11.78
C MET A 83 16.75 11.13 12.45
N LEU A 84 16.13 9.95 12.44
CA LEU A 84 14.84 9.73 13.10
C LEU A 84 14.95 9.90 14.63
N LYS A 85 16.02 9.39 15.25
CA LYS A 85 16.30 9.56 16.68
C LYS A 85 16.58 11.01 17.05
N GLU A 86 17.28 11.75 16.21
CA GLU A 86 17.51 13.19 16.40
C GLU A 86 16.20 13.97 16.32
N LEU A 87 15.34 13.65 15.35
CA LEU A 87 14.02 14.26 15.21
C LEU A 87 13.12 13.95 16.41
N SER A 88 13.14 12.71 16.92
CA SER A 88 12.33 12.32 18.09
C SER A 88 12.74 13.02 19.39
N ARG A 89 13.97 13.53 19.47
CA ARG A 89 14.46 14.28 20.65
C ARG A 89 13.97 15.73 20.69
N LYS A 90 13.45 16.24 19.57
CA LYS A 90 13.01 17.64 19.49
C LYS A 90 11.66 17.82 20.21
N PRO A 91 11.49 18.85 21.05
CA PRO A 91 10.26 19.06 21.80
C PRO A 91 9.07 19.49 20.91
N ASP A 92 9.35 20.10 19.75
CA ASP A 92 8.36 20.57 18.77
C ASP A 92 7.92 19.47 17.77
N ILE A 93 8.42 18.24 17.90
CA ILE A 93 8.20 17.18 16.90
C ILE A 93 6.72 16.91 16.64
N TYR A 94 5.89 16.97 17.67
CA TYR A 94 4.46 16.69 17.56
C TYR A 94 3.74 17.72 16.68
N GLU A 95 4.03 19.00 16.89
CA GLU A 95 3.47 20.09 16.08
C GLU A 95 4.06 20.10 14.68
N ARG A 96 5.35 19.81 14.55
CA ARG A 96 6.03 19.77 13.27
C ARG A 96 5.48 18.67 12.37
N LEU A 97 5.18 17.50 12.93
CA LEU A 97 4.52 16.40 12.21
C LEU A 97 3.07 16.72 11.88
N SER A 98 2.31 17.36 12.78
CA SER A 98 0.93 17.75 12.50
C SER A 98 0.84 18.75 11.34
N LEU A 99 1.74 19.74 11.32
CA LEU A 99 1.84 20.72 10.24
C LEU A 99 2.27 20.09 8.91
N ALA A 100 3.17 19.10 8.94
CA ALA A 100 3.65 18.41 7.75
C ALA A 100 2.60 17.48 7.11
N LEU A 101 1.62 17.00 7.88
CA LEU A 101 0.62 16.05 7.40
C LEU A 101 -0.31 16.64 6.35
N ALA A 102 -0.71 17.90 6.44
CA ALA A 102 -1.58 18.53 5.45
C ALA A 102 -1.24 20.02 5.30
N PRO A 103 -0.14 20.35 4.58
CA PRO A 103 0.35 21.73 4.50
C PRO A 103 -0.61 22.66 3.73
N SER A 104 -1.50 22.10 2.90
CA SER A 104 -2.48 22.87 2.12
C SER A 104 -3.72 23.30 2.92
N ILE A 105 -3.92 22.76 4.13
CA ILE A 105 -5.06 23.09 4.99
C ILE A 105 -4.54 23.92 6.15
N TYR A 106 -4.87 25.20 6.13
CA TYR A 106 -4.58 26.11 7.23
C TYR A 106 -5.67 25.98 8.30
N GLU A 107 -5.29 26.14 9.57
CA GLU A 107 -6.15 25.92 10.75
C GLU A 107 -6.56 24.44 10.96
N HIS A 108 -7.13 24.11 12.12
CA HIS A 108 -7.47 22.75 12.56
C HIS A 108 -6.30 21.84 13.00
N GLU A 109 -5.35 22.38 13.76
CA GLU A 109 -4.22 21.60 14.29
C GLU A 109 -4.64 20.39 15.14
N ASP A 110 -5.73 20.51 15.91
CA ASP A 110 -6.24 19.40 16.74
C ASP A 110 -6.75 18.23 15.89
N ILE A 111 -7.35 18.52 14.73
CA ILE A 111 -7.82 17.49 13.79
C ILE A 111 -6.62 16.75 13.18
N LYS A 112 -5.60 17.50 12.73
CA LYS A 112 -4.37 16.91 12.17
C LYS A 112 -3.64 16.07 13.21
N LYS A 113 -3.56 16.54 14.46
CA LYS A 113 -3.02 15.82 15.61
C LYS A 113 -3.77 14.50 15.86
N GLY A 114 -5.10 14.53 15.84
CA GLY A 114 -5.92 13.31 15.97
C GLY A 114 -5.61 12.29 14.87
N ILE A 115 -5.58 12.75 13.61
CA ILE A 115 -5.25 11.89 12.46
C ILE A 115 -3.84 11.33 12.55
N LEU A 116 -2.87 12.15 12.99
CA LEU A 116 -1.50 11.72 13.20
C LEU A 116 -1.44 10.55 14.20
N LEU A 117 -2.18 10.63 15.30
CA LEU A 117 -2.30 9.53 16.27
C LEU A 117 -2.98 8.30 15.67
N GLN A 118 -3.99 8.49 14.81
CA GLN A 118 -4.62 7.39 14.08
C GLN A 118 -3.64 6.69 13.12
N LEU A 119 -2.75 7.42 12.46
CA LEU A 119 -1.72 6.86 11.56
C LEU A 119 -0.67 6.05 12.32
N PHE A 120 -0.26 6.52 13.50
CA PHE A 120 0.65 5.74 14.36
C PHE A 120 -0.04 4.53 14.99
N GLY A 121 -1.36 4.61 15.19
CA GLY A 121 -2.15 3.57 15.84
C GLY A 121 -1.85 3.45 17.34
N GLY A 122 -2.62 2.62 18.02
CA GLY A 122 -2.36 2.25 19.41
C GLY A 122 -1.38 1.08 19.52
N SER A 123 -0.74 0.96 20.68
CA SER A 123 0.12 -0.17 21.00
C SER A 123 -0.70 -1.45 21.11
N ARG A 124 -0.40 -2.44 20.27
CA ARG A 124 -0.93 -3.79 20.37
C ARG A 124 -0.37 -4.46 21.62
N LYS A 125 -1.25 -4.80 22.57
CA LYS A 125 -0.90 -5.57 23.76
C LYS A 125 -1.49 -6.96 23.64
N ASP A 126 -0.62 -7.95 23.47
CA ASP A 126 -1.02 -9.34 23.35
C ASP A 126 -1.20 -9.95 24.74
N PHE A 127 -2.46 -10.04 25.18
CA PHE A 127 -2.84 -10.71 26.42
C PHE A 127 -3.05 -12.21 26.18
N SER A 128 -2.02 -12.90 25.69
CA SER A 128 -2.03 -14.36 25.48
C SER A 128 -2.29 -15.14 26.79
N HIS A 129 -2.00 -14.53 27.94
CA HIS A 129 -2.14 -15.15 29.26
C HIS A 129 -3.54 -15.08 29.88
N THR A 130 -4.44 -14.20 29.43
CA THR A 130 -5.72 -13.94 30.11
C THR A 130 -6.94 -14.48 29.35
N GLY A 131 -6.74 -15.19 28.25
CA GLY A 131 -7.82 -15.82 27.47
C GLY A 131 -8.80 -14.84 26.81
N ARG A 132 -8.58 -13.53 26.89
CA ARG A 132 -9.33 -12.51 26.14
C ARG A 132 -8.74 -12.36 24.76
N SER A 133 -9.51 -12.77 23.75
CA SER A 133 -9.16 -12.58 22.35
C SER A 133 -9.25 -11.09 21.95
N ASN A 134 -8.12 -10.56 21.50
CA ASN A 134 -7.97 -9.39 20.61
C ASN A 134 -8.47 -8.04 21.16
N PHE A 135 -7.53 -7.24 21.66
CA PHE A 135 -7.79 -5.84 21.98
C PHE A 135 -7.74 -4.98 20.71
N HIS A 136 -8.76 -4.17 20.46
CA HIS A 136 -8.76 -3.22 19.35
C HIS A 136 -7.87 -2.03 19.71
N ALA A 137 -6.65 -2.01 19.16
CA ALA A 137 -5.67 -0.93 19.39
C ALA A 137 -5.80 0.22 18.38
N GLU A 138 -6.69 0.11 17.39
CA GLU A 138 -6.88 1.13 16.37
C GLU A 138 -7.80 2.25 16.86
N ILE A 139 -7.54 3.47 16.38
CA ILE A 139 -8.30 4.66 16.75
C ILE A 139 -9.23 5.02 15.59
N ASN A 140 -10.53 5.06 15.85
CA ASN A 140 -11.54 5.48 14.87
C ASN A 140 -11.94 6.93 15.13
N ILE A 141 -11.77 7.80 14.13
CA ILE A 141 -12.08 9.23 14.22
C ILE A 141 -13.26 9.57 13.32
N LEU A 142 -14.23 10.32 13.84
CA LEU A 142 -15.36 10.88 13.10
C LEU A 142 -15.22 12.41 13.04
N LEU A 143 -15.34 12.98 11.83
CA LEU A 143 -15.31 14.43 11.61
C LEU A 143 -16.71 14.93 11.25
N CYS A 144 -17.29 15.84 12.06
CA CYS A 144 -18.62 16.41 11.84
C CYS A 144 -18.58 17.96 11.82
N GLY A 145 -19.53 18.59 11.13
CA GLY A 145 -19.73 20.04 11.05
C GLY A 145 -19.85 20.55 9.61
N ASP A 146 -19.70 21.86 9.39
CA ASP A 146 -20.13 22.53 8.15
C ASP A 146 -19.48 22.01 6.86
N PRO A 147 -20.23 21.96 5.73
CA PRO A 147 -19.76 21.43 4.44
C PRO A 147 -18.58 22.20 3.82
N ARG A 148 -18.24 23.38 4.35
CA ARG A 148 -17.15 24.23 3.83
C ARG A 148 -15.80 24.05 4.52
N THR A 149 -15.70 23.12 5.48
CA THR A 149 -14.53 23.01 6.40
C THR A 149 -13.42 22.08 5.91
N SER A 150 -13.21 21.94 4.59
CA SER A 150 -12.14 21.12 3.97
C SER A 150 -12.03 19.66 4.43
N LYS A 151 -13.03 19.11 5.13
CA LYS A 151 -13.04 17.75 5.69
C LYS A 151 -12.81 16.67 4.63
N SER A 152 -13.52 16.75 3.50
CA SER A 152 -13.37 15.78 2.40
C SER A 152 -11.98 15.84 1.77
N GLN A 153 -11.41 17.04 1.64
CA GLN A 153 -10.06 17.24 1.11
C GLN A 153 -9.00 16.64 2.06
N LEU A 154 -9.18 16.83 3.37
CA LEU A 154 -8.33 16.25 4.39
C LEU A 154 -8.38 14.70 4.35
N LEU A 155 -9.58 14.11 4.27
CA LEU A 155 -9.72 12.65 4.17
C LEU A 155 -9.10 12.09 2.90
N GLN A 156 -9.24 12.81 1.77
CA GLN A 156 -8.61 12.41 0.51
C GLN A 156 -7.09 12.48 0.58
N TYR A 157 -6.53 13.44 1.33
CA TYR A 157 -5.10 13.51 1.57
C TYR A 157 -4.62 12.28 2.37
N VAL A 158 -5.30 11.95 3.48
CA VAL A 158 -4.99 10.78 4.31
C VAL A 158 -5.08 9.49 3.50
N TYR A 159 -6.11 9.34 2.67
CA TYR A 159 -6.27 8.18 1.79
C TYR A 159 -5.12 7.98 0.79
N ASN A 160 -4.50 9.07 0.35
CA ASN A 160 -3.34 9.00 -0.56
C ASN A 160 -2.03 8.71 0.19
N LEU A 161 -1.95 9.09 1.47
CA LEU A 161 -0.77 8.88 2.32
C LEU A 161 -0.67 7.42 2.78
N VAL A 162 -1.79 6.81 3.16
CA VAL A 162 -1.86 5.42 3.63
C VAL A 162 -1.78 4.43 2.45
N PRO A 163 -0.97 3.36 2.54
CA PRO A 163 -0.86 2.31 1.53
C PRO A 163 -2.12 1.54 1.22
#